data_AF-A0A7V9NA06-F1
#
_entry.id   AF-A0A7V9NA06-F1
#
_cell.length_a   1.000
_cell.length_b   1.000
_cell.length_c   1.000
_cell.angle_alpha   90.00
_cell.angle_beta   90.00
_cell.angle_gamma   90.00
#
_symmetry.space_group_name_H-M   'P 1'
#
loop_
_entity.id
_entity.type
_entity.pdbx_description
1 polymer ?
#
loop_
_entity_poly.entity_id
_entity_poly.type
_entity_poly.pdbx_seq_one_letter_code
_entity_poly.pdbx_strand_id
1 'polypeptide(L)'
;MVVIPTYVFAAATVEVKVDDDEFISRTVSTSVGSSVHWSRAAGSDGDHNIRQNGDHNIRQNNGIFASGAPTDGPINFTKTFSAGTFAYQCDVHGSSMSGTVKVKPKISAAPPGRPFTVTWASASTDTGAAFDVRYKVGSGTYRTWKNNTSALKGVFGTGGSPVNVRSGKNYTFQGRSQTSNTAVSGWSPVSSFKA
;
A
#
# COMPACT_ATOMS: atom_id res chain seq x y z
N MET A 1 -8.19 -40.20 2.53
CA MET A 1 -7.76 -38.88 3.02
C MET A 1 -7.43 -38.04 1.79
N VAL A 2 -8.27 -37.05 1.45
CA VAL A 2 -8.05 -36.21 0.25
C VAL A 2 -7.16 -35.05 0.65
N VAL A 3 -5.97 -34.97 0.07
CA VAL A 3 -5.05 -33.83 0.22
C VAL A 3 -5.49 -32.77 -0.79
N ILE A 4 -6.04 -31.65 -0.32
CA ILE A 4 -6.33 -30.50 -1.18
C ILE A 4 -5.04 -29.70 -1.32
N PRO A 5 -4.47 -29.55 -2.53
CA PRO A 5 -3.28 -28.73 -2.71
C PRO A 5 -3.62 -27.27 -2.43
N THR A 6 -2.92 -26.67 -1.47
CA THR A 6 -2.93 -25.22 -1.25
C THR A 6 -2.13 -24.54 -2.36
N TYR A 7 -2.82 -23.95 -3.32
CA TYR A 7 -2.20 -23.05 -4.29
C TYR A 7 -1.83 -21.74 -3.60
N VAL A 8 -0.53 -21.49 -3.44
CA VAL A 8 -0.02 -20.19 -2.99
C VAL A 8 0.10 -19.32 -4.24
N PHE A 9 -0.90 -18.47 -4.50
CA PHE A 9 -0.75 -17.44 -5.54
C PHE A 9 0.31 -16.44 -5.05
N ALA A 10 1.41 -16.31 -5.79
CA ALA A 10 2.37 -15.23 -5.56
C ALA A 10 1.63 -13.87 -5.66
N ALA A 11 1.89 -12.98 -4.71
CA ALA A 11 1.31 -11.65 -4.77
C ALA A 11 1.83 -10.90 -6.00
N ALA A 12 0.96 -10.15 -6.68
CA ALA A 12 1.34 -9.42 -7.88
C ALA A 12 2.41 -8.36 -7.57
N THR A 13 3.46 -8.31 -8.41
CA THR A 13 4.42 -7.21 -8.43
C THR A 13 3.98 -6.20 -9.49
N VAL A 14 3.84 -4.94 -9.11
CA VAL A 14 3.54 -3.84 -10.03
C VAL A 14 4.84 -3.15 -10.40
N GLU A 15 5.10 -3.02 -11.70
CA GLU A 15 6.30 -2.36 -12.22
C GLU A 15 6.09 -0.84 -12.34
N VAL A 16 7.09 -0.09 -11.90
CA VAL A 16 7.25 1.34 -12.17
C VAL A 16 8.61 1.54 -12.80
N LYS A 17 8.67 2.20 -13.96
CA LYS A 17 9.97 2.52 -14.57
C LYS A 17 10.41 3.91 -14.14
N VAL A 18 11.69 4.04 -13.83
CA VAL A 18 12.34 5.31 -13.56
C VAL A 18 13.01 5.75 -14.86
N ASP A 19 12.44 6.76 -15.50
CA ASP A 19 12.97 7.42 -16.69
C ASP A 19 13.50 8.82 -16.29
N ASP A 20 14.20 9.50 -17.20
CA ASP A 20 15.06 10.67 -16.91
C ASP A 20 14.45 11.71 -15.94
N ASP A 21 13.21 12.15 -16.13
CA ASP A 21 12.56 13.09 -15.19
C ASP A 21 11.16 12.59 -14.78
N GLU A 22 10.93 11.27 -14.89
CA GLU A 22 9.60 10.70 -14.74
C GLU A 22 9.58 9.30 -14.15
N PHE A 23 8.60 9.05 -13.29
CA PHE A 23 8.15 7.70 -12.98
C PHE A 23 7.07 7.28 -13.98
N ILE A 24 7.38 6.35 -14.89
CA ILE A 24 6.39 5.76 -15.79
C ILE A 24 5.40 4.95 -14.95
N SER A 25 4.11 5.20 -15.14
CA SER A 25 3.04 4.78 -14.22
C SER A 25 3.09 5.51 -12.88
N ARG A 26 3.16 6.86 -12.92
CA ARG A 26 3.20 7.76 -11.75
C ARG A 26 2.23 7.34 -10.64
N THR A 27 1.03 6.87 -10.96
CA THR A 27 0.09 6.32 -9.97
C THR A 27 -0.13 4.84 -10.18
N VAL A 28 0.19 4.04 -9.16
CA VAL A 28 -0.12 2.61 -9.12
C VAL A 28 -1.17 2.32 -8.06
N SER A 29 -2.14 1.46 -8.38
CA SER A 29 -3.19 1.06 -7.47
C SER A 29 -3.22 -0.46 -7.33
N THR A 30 -3.18 -0.95 -6.09
CA THR A 30 -3.16 -2.39 -5.80
C THR A 30 -3.83 -2.69 -4.45
N SER A 31 -3.69 -3.92 -3.95
CA SER A 31 -4.21 -4.37 -2.67
C SER A 31 -3.10 -4.94 -1.79
N VAL A 32 -3.35 -4.97 -0.49
CA VAL A 32 -2.38 -5.41 0.54
C VAL A 32 -1.66 -6.70 0.19
N GLY A 33 -0.36 -6.71 0.48
CA GLY A 33 0.55 -7.83 0.22
C GLY A 33 1.13 -7.86 -1.18
N SER A 34 0.73 -6.94 -2.07
CA SER A 34 1.37 -6.75 -3.37
C SER A 34 2.67 -5.97 -3.21
N SER A 35 3.60 -6.21 -4.13
CA SER A 35 4.86 -5.49 -4.21
C SER A 35 4.81 -4.45 -5.32
N VAL A 36 5.56 -3.36 -5.15
CA VAL A 36 5.90 -2.45 -6.24
C VAL A 36 7.40 -2.52 -6.44
N HIS A 37 7.80 -2.70 -7.68
CA HIS A 37 9.19 -2.75 -8.10
C HIS A 37 9.47 -1.56 -9.00
N TRP A 38 10.48 -0.78 -8.61
CA TRP A 38 11.03 0.30 -9.40
C TRP A 38 12.30 -0.19 -10.07
N SER A 39 12.38 0.03 -11.37
CA SER A 39 13.59 -0.22 -12.15
C SER A 39 13.88 0.90 -13.14
N ARG A 40 15.15 1.16 -13.40
CA ARG A 40 15.55 2.16 -14.41
C ARG A 40 15.04 1.72 -15.79
N ALA A 41 14.50 2.66 -16.57
CA ALA A 41 14.09 2.41 -17.94
C ALA A 41 15.31 2.14 -18.84
N ALA A 42 15.11 1.37 -19.90
CA ALA A 42 16.19 1.03 -20.82
C ALA A 42 16.65 2.28 -21.59
N GLY A 43 17.96 2.55 -21.61
CA GLY A 43 18.53 3.73 -22.26
C GLY A 43 18.46 5.01 -21.43
N SER A 44 17.96 4.93 -20.21
CA SER A 44 17.95 6.03 -19.23
C SER A 44 19.15 5.93 -18.27
N ASP A 45 20.23 5.24 -18.65
CA ASP A 45 21.48 5.07 -17.90
C ASP A 45 22.69 5.75 -18.59
N GLY A 46 23.61 6.30 -17.77
CA GLY A 46 24.92 6.82 -18.20
C GLY A 46 24.99 8.29 -18.66
N ASP A 47 26.21 8.85 -18.62
CA ASP A 47 26.57 10.25 -18.93
C ASP A 47 26.39 10.67 -20.41
N HIS A 48 25.81 9.84 -21.28
CA HIS A 48 25.76 10.12 -22.72
C HIS A 48 24.37 9.97 -23.35
N ASN A 49 23.31 9.98 -22.55
CA ASN A 49 22.01 10.34 -23.09
C ASN A 49 21.97 11.86 -23.32
N ILE A 50 21.41 12.33 -24.44
CA ILE A 50 21.26 13.78 -24.73
C ILE A 50 20.22 14.45 -23.82
N ARG A 51 19.66 13.69 -22.87
CA ARG A 51 18.56 14.03 -21.95
C ARG A 51 19.04 14.10 -20.49
N GLN A 52 20.33 14.38 -20.28
CA GLN A 52 20.97 14.37 -18.97
C GLN A 52 20.24 15.26 -17.97
N ASN A 53 19.50 14.62 -17.08
CA ASN A 53 19.22 15.10 -15.75
C ASN A 53 19.07 13.87 -14.85
N GLY A 54 20.13 13.12 -14.62
CA GLY A 54 20.78 13.21 -13.32
C GLY A 54 20.44 12.03 -12.42
N ASP A 55 20.98 12.04 -11.22
CA ASP A 55 20.78 10.98 -10.24
C ASP A 55 19.30 10.82 -9.86
N HIS A 56 18.85 9.57 -9.67
CA HIS A 56 17.48 9.29 -9.20
C HIS A 56 17.45 8.41 -7.97
N ASN A 57 16.44 8.64 -7.15
CA ASN A 57 16.01 7.71 -6.13
C ASN A 57 14.49 7.72 -5.98
N ILE A 58 14.01 6.83 -5.13
CA ILE A 58 12.62 6.75 -4.74
C ILE A 58 12.57 7.02 -3.24
N ARG A 59 12.03 8.17 -2.85
CA ARG A 59 11.85 8.53 -1.45
C ARG A 59 10.39 8.83 -1.16
N GLN A 60 9.82 8.10 -0.20
CA GLN A 60 8.48 8.40 0.29
C GLN A 60 8.50 9.72 1.07
N ASN A 61 7.56 10.61 0.76
CA ASN A 61 7.56 12.01 1.24
C ASN A 61 7.56 12.15 2.78
N ASN A 62 7.05 11.16 3.51
CA ASN A 62 6.99 11.15 4.97
C ASN A 62 8.04 10.23 5.60
N GLY A 63 9.02 9.76 4.82
CA GLY A 63 10.16 8.99 5.34
C GLY A 63 9.87 7.53 5.67
N ILE A 64 8.79 6.94 5.13
CA ILE A 64 8.48 5.52 5.37
C ILE A 64 9.47 4.58 4.67
N PHE A 65 9.87 4.91 3.45
CA PHE A 65 10.85 4.14 2.69
C PHE A 65 11.68 5.05 1.80
N ALA A 66 12.89 4.59 1.49
CA ALA A 66 13.76 5.19 0.49
C ALA A 66 14.56 4.09 -0.23
N SER A 67 14.90 4.30 -1.50
CA SER A 67 15.81 3.42 -2.25
C SER A 67 17.29 3.68 -1.95
N GLY A 68 17.61 4.75 -1.22
CA GLY A 68 18.98 5.18 -0.92
C GLY A 68 19.27 6.57 -1.47
N ALA A 69 20.55 6.91 -1.58
CA ALA A 69 21.00 8.13 -2.24
C ALA A 69 20.61 8.12 -3.73
N PRO A 70 20.40 9.29 -4.35
CA PRO A 70 20.28 9.40 -5.79
C PRO A 70 21.46 8.73 -6.51
N THR A 71 21.19 8.06 -7.64
CA THR A 71 22.21 7.42 -8.49
C THR A 71 21.84 7.50 -9.97
N ASP A 72 22.84 7.64 -10.83
CA ASP A 72 22.83 7.50 -12.29
C ASP A 72 22.83 6.03 -12.77
N GLY A 73 23.24 5.11 -11.90
CA GLY A 73 23.34 3.68 -12.16
C GLY A 73 22.00 2.93 -12.10
N PRO A 74 22.03 1.59 -12.20
CA PRO A 74 20.84 0.76 -12.17
C PRO A 74 20.00 0.97 -10.91
N ILE A 75 18.68 0.99 -11.08
CA ILE A 75 17.72 0.97 -9.99
C ILE A 75 17.06 -0.40 -9.96
N ASN A 76 17.10 -1.04 -8.79
CA ASN A 76 16.36 -2.26 -8.48
C ASN A 76 15.86 -2.15 -7.04
N PHE A 77 14.66 -1.60 -6.90
CA PHE A 77 14.08 -1.31 -5.59
C PHE A 77 12.69 -1.90 -5.50
N THR A 78 12.46 -2.77 -4.50
CA THR A 78 11.16 -3.39 -4.29
C THR A 78 10.65 -3.10 -2.89
N LYS A 79 9.35 -2.84 -2.77
CA LYS A 79 8.66 -2.76 -1.47
C LYS A 79 7.35 -3.50 -1.51
N THR A 80 7.07 -4.26 -0.46
CA THR A 80 5.76 -4.86 -0.22
C THR A 80 4.92 -3.96 0.66
N PHE A 81 3.70 -3.64 0.23
CA PHE A 81 2.90 -2.58 0.83
C PHE A 81 1.81 -3.09 1.78
N SER A 82 1.70 -2.43 2.94
CA SER A 82 0.47 -2.37 3.73
C SER A 82 -0.55 -1.41 3.10
N ALA A 83 -1.76 -1.37 3.65
CA ALA A 83 -2.80 -0.46 3.22
C ALA A 83 -2.39 0.99 3.54
N GLY A 84 -2.49 1.85 2.53
CA GLY A 84 -2.16 3.26 2.64
C GLY A 84 -2.11 3.95 1.29
N THR A 85 -1.86 5.26 1.33
CA THR A 85 -1.49 6.06 0.16
C THR A 85 -0.10 6.63 0.41
N PHE A 86 0.84 6.29 -0.47
CA PHE A 86 2.26 6.60 -0.32
C PHE A 86 2.69 7.48 -1.48
N ALA A 87 2.67 8.79 -1.27
CA ALA A 87 3.31 9.73 -2.18
C ALA A 87 4.82 9.64 -2.02
N TYR A 88 5.53 9.62 -3.15
CA TYR A 88 6.99 9.55 -3.22
C TYR A 88 7.51 10.46 -4.32
N GLN A 89 8.79 10.77 -4.26
CA GLN A 89 9.47 11.62 -5.23
C GLN A 89 10.93 11.19 -5.39
N CYS A 90 11.58 11.70 -6.44
CA CYS A 90 13.03 11.78 -6.52
C CYS A 90 13.52 12.96 -5.69
N ASP A 91 14.63 12.82 -4.96
CA ASP A 91 15.20 13.92 -4.18
C ASP A 91 15.79 15.04 -5.05
N VAL A 92 16.31 14.70 -6.24
CA VAL A 92 16.93 15.67 -7.17
C VAL A 92 15.87 16.52 -7.87
N HIS A 93 14.81 15.89 -8.36
CA HIS A 93 13.76 16.55 -9.15
C HIS A 93 12.55 16.98 -8.31
N GLY A 94 12.46 16.53 -7.05
CA GLY A 94 11.40 16.92 -6.13
C GLY A 94 10.01 16.61 -6.71
N SER A 95 9.08 17.57 -6.61
CA SER A 95 7.68 17.37 -6.99
C SER A 95 7.45 17.18 -8.49
N SER A 96 8.36 17.63 -9.37
CA SER A 96 8.23 17.44 -10.83
C SER A 96 8.32 15.96 -11.22
N MET A 97 9.13 15.20 -10.49
CA MET A 97 9.28 13.74 -10.59
C MET A 97 8.68 13.09 -9.34
N SER A 98 7.36 12.97 -9.33
CA SER A 98 6.62 12.38 -8.22
C SER A 98 5.68 11.27 -8.66
N GLY A 99 5.41 10.37 -7.73
CA GLY A 99 4.49 9.26 -7.92
C GLY A 99 3.67 8.95 -6.67
N THR A 100 2.73 8.03 -6.79
CA THR A 100 1.87 7.60 -5.69
C THR A 100 1.54 6.12 -5.79
N VAL A 101 1.79 5.39 -4.70
CA VAL A 101 1.31 4.02 -4.51
C VAL A 101 0.03 4.05 -3.68
N LYS A 102 -1.07 3.49 -4.18
CA LYS A 102 -2.36 3.40 -3.49
C LYS A 102 -2.70 1.94 -3.22
N VAL A 103 -2.76 1.54 -1.95
CA VAL A 103 -2.95 0.13 -1.56
C VAL A 103 -4.17 -0.02 -0.69
N LYS A 104 -5.20 -0.70 -1.20
CA LYS A 104 -6.44 -0.93 -0.45
C LYS A 104 -6.32 -2.15 0.49
N PRO A 105 -7.03 -2.16 1.64
CA PRO A 105 -7.18 -3.36 2.45
C PRO A 105 -7.81 -4.52 1.66
N LYS A 106 -7.62 -5.76 2.13
CA LYS A 106 -8.34 -6.93 1.62
C LYS A 106 -9.43 -7.34 2.61
N ILE A 107 -10.63 -7.63 2.11
CA ILE A 107 -11.73 -8.15 2.92
C ILE A 107 -12.00 -9.59 2.49
N SER A 108 -11.96 -10.51 3.46
CA SER A 108 -12.31 -11.91 3.19
C SER A 108 -13.81 -12.06 3.00
N ALA A 109 -14.22 -12.93 2.08
CA ALA A 109 -15.63 -13.30 1.95
C ALA A 109 -16.16 -13.87 3.28
N ALA A 110 -17.40 -13.53 3.60
CA ALA A 110 -18.12 -14.07 4.74
C ALA A 110 -19.61 -14.14 4.40
N PRO A 111 -20.38 -15.02 5.06
CA PRO A 111 -21.84 -15.02 4.91
C PRO A 111 -22.45 -13.68 5.33
N PRO A 112 -23.60 -13.32 4.75
CA PRO A 112 -24.30 -12.11 5.13
C PRO A 112 -24.57 -12.00 6.65
N GLY A 113 -24.38 -10.81 7.20
CA GLY A 113 -24.58 -10.54 8.63
C GLY A 113 -23.57 -11.19 9.59
N ARG A 114 -22.52 -11.88 9.10
CA ARG A 114 -21.51 -12.51 9.95
C ARG A 114 -20.24 -11.66 10.09
N PRO A 115 -19.47 -11.82 11.18
CA PRO A 115 -18.15 -11.22 11.28
C PRO A 115 -17.25 -11.63 10.11
N PHE A 116 -16.39 -10.72 9.68
CA PHE A 116 -15.50 -10.93 8.53
C PHE A 116 -14.11 -10.37 8.79
N THR A 117 -13.11 -10.91 8.09
CA THR A 117 -11.71 -10.49 8.28
C THR A 117 -11.36 -9.34 7.35
N VAL A 118 -10.76 -8.30 7.90
CA VAL A 118 -10.13 -7.20 7.17
C VAL A 118 -8.63 -7.29 7.37
N THR A 119 -7.88 -7.32 6.28
CA THR A 119 -6.42 -7.42 6.25
C THR A 119 -5.83 -6.13 5.70
N TRP A 120 -4.97 -5.48 6.48
CA TRP A 120 -4.34 -4.19 6.11
C TRP A 120 -2.82 -4.29 5.98
N ALA A 121 -2.20 -5.42 6.30
CA ALA A 121 -0.80 -5.70 6.03
C ALA A 121 -0.58 -7.21 5.83
N SER A 122 0.60 -7.58 5.36
CA SER A 122 1.07 -8.97 5.26
C SER A 122 2.34 -9.15 6.10
N ALA A 123 2.73 -10.41 6.34
CA ALA A 123 3.98 -10.70 7.03
C ALA A 123 5.22 -10.19 6.28
N SER A 124 5.10 -9.99 4.96
CA SER A 124 6.14 -9.43 4.09
C SER A 124 6.09 -7.90 3.96
N THR A 125 5.19 -7.20 4.65
CA THR A 125 5.08 -5.73 4.54
C THR A 125 6.37 -5.02 4.98
N ASP A 126 6.81 -4.06 4.16
CA ASP A 126 8.05 -3.30 4.35
C ASP A 126 7.80 -1.79 4.58
N THR A 127 6.54 -1.36 4.70
CA THR A 127 6.14 0.06 4.74
C THR A 127 5.72 0.57 6.12
N GLY A 128 5.92 -0.20 7.18
CA GLY A 128 5.57 0.19 8.54
C GLY A 128 5.41 -0.99 9.49
N ALA A 129 5.55 -0.73 10.78
CA ALA A 129 5.37 -1.69 11.86
C ALA A 129 4.08 -1.47 12.67
N ALA A 130 3.42 -0.32 12.46
CA ALA A 130 2.15 0.02 13.08
C ALA A 130 1.14 0.53 12.06
N PHE A 131 -0.14 0.36 12.37
CA PHE A 131 -1.24 0.65 11.45
C PHE A 131 -2.41 1.31 12.18
N ASP A 132 -3.07 2.22 11.48
CA ASP A 132 -4.40 2.68 11.86
C ASP A 132 -5.42 2.15 10.86
N VAL A 133 -6.58 1.75 11.38
CA VAL A 133 -7.69 1.24 10.58
C VAL A 133 -8.95 1.96 11.00
N ARG A 134 -9.64 2.54 10.03
CA ARG A 134 -10.93 3.19 10.23
C ARG A 134 -12.01 2.53 9.38
N TYR A 135 -13.24 2.62 9.85
CA TYR A 135 -14.40 2.08 9.18
C TYR A 135 -15.57 3.05 9.20
N LYS A 136 -16.53 2.87 8.29
CA LYS A 136 -17.87 3.47 8.40
C LYS A 136 -18.91 2.46 7.95
N VAL A 137 -20.15 2.67 8.40
CA VAL A 137 -21.31 1.84 8.07
C VAL A 137 -22.30 2.68 7.25
N GLY A 138 -22.67 2.20 6.07
CA GLY A 138 -23.53 2.93 5.13
C GLY A 138 -22.95 4.30 4.76
N SER A 139 -23.79 5.34 4.86
CA SER A 139 -23.42 6.75 4.65
C SER A 139 -22.86 7.43 5.91
N GLY A 140 -22.63 6.69 7.00
CA GLY A 140 -22.11 7.25 8.26
C GLY A 140 -20.69 7.81 8.15
N THR A 141 -20.22 8.39 9.26
CA THR A 141 -18.86 8.93 9.37
C THR A 141 -17.84 7.84 9.68
N TYR A 142 -16.57 8.11 9.32
CA TYR A 142 -15.47 7.23 9.67
C TYR A 142 -15.21 7.24 11.18
N ARG A 143 -15.05 6.04 11.74
CA ARG A 143 -14.68 5.79 13.14
C ARG A 143 -13.38 4.99 13.16
N THR A 144 -12.51 5.28 14.12
CA THR A 144 -11.31 4.49 14.35
C THR A 144 -11.72 3.11 14.89
N TRP A 145 -11.19 2.05 14.28
CA TRP A 145 -11.34 0.67 14.77
C TRP A 145 -10.07 0.17 15.42
N LYS A 146 -8.92 0.43 14.79
CA LYS A 146 -7.60 0.11 15.33
C LYS A 146 -6.74 1.36 15.23
N ASN A 147 -6.00 1.64 16.29
CA ASN A 147 -5.07 2.76 16.37
C ASN A 147 -3.72 2.21 16.82
N ASN A 148 -2.65 2.60 16.12
CA ASN A 148 -1.27 2.19 16.39
C ASN A 148 -1.12 0.68 16.64
N THR A 149 -1.82 -0.14 15.85
CA THR A 149 -1.80 -1.60 16.04
C THR A 149 -0.67 -2.23 15.25
N SER A 150 0.01 -3.22 15.84
CA SER A 150 0.97 -4.09 15.13
C SER A 150 0.31 -5.31 14.48
N ALA A 151 -0.98 -5.56 14.77
CA ALA A 151 -1.72 -6.63 14.11
C ALA A 151 -1.82 -6.33 12.61
N LEU A 152 -1.73 -7.36 11.76
CA LEU A 152 -1.79 -7.21 10.30
C LEU A 152 -3.22 -7.30 9.73
N LYS A 153 -4.14 -7.81 10.55
CA LYS A 153 -5.54 -8.06 10.23
C LYS A 153 -6.39 -8.07 11.50
N GLY A 154 -7.70 -8.00 11.33
CA GLY A 154 -8.67 -8.10 12.42
C GLY A 154 -10.00 -8.68 11.93
N VAL A 155 -10.73 -9.31 12.85
CA VAL A 155 -12.10 -9.76 12.58
C VAL A 155 -13.07 -8.67 13.01
N PHE A 156 -13.81 -8.14 12.06
CA PHE A 156 -14.79 -7.09 12.26
C PHE A 156 -16.15 -7.70 12.61
N GLY A 157 -16.74 -7.27 13.73
CA GLY A 157 -18.06 -7.70 14.19
C GLY A 157 -18.07 -8.83 15.22
N THR A 158 -16.91 -9.40 15.57
CA THR A 158 -16.84 -10.48 16.56
C THR A 158 -17.33 -9.99 17.91
N GLY A 159 -18.30 -10.71 18.51
CA GLY A 159 -18.94 -10.31 19.77
C GLY A 159 -19.64 -8.95 19.68
N GLY A 160 -20.00 -8.49 18.48
CA GLY A 160 -20.57 -7.16 18.26
C GLY A 160 -19.55 -6.01 18.25
N SER A 161 -18.25 -6.31 18.22
CA SER A 161 -17.18 -5.31 18.21
C SER A 161 -16.52 -5.16 16.82
N PRO A 162 -16.33 -3.94 16.29
CA PRO A 162 -16.69 -2.67 16.90
C PRO A 162 -18.20 -2.34 16.74
N VAL A 163 -18.91 -3.07 15.87
CA VAL A 163 -20.38 -3.03 15.73
C VAL A 163 -20.90 -4.40 15.33
N ASN A 164 -22.18 -4.68 15.60
CA ASN A 164 -22.86 -5.85 15.05
C ASN A 164 -22.96 -5.76 13.52
N VAL A 165 -22.47 -6.78 12.82
CA VAL A 165 -22.61 -6.89 11.37
C VAL A 165 -24.05 -7.26 11.04
N ARG A 166 -24.65 -6.57 10.06
CA ARG A 166 -26.05 -6.73 9.68
C ARG A 166 -26.15 -6.99 8.19
N SER A 167 -26.99 -7.95 7.83
CA SER A 167 -27.27 -8.29 6.44
C SER A 167 -27.78 -7.08 5.66
N GLY A 168 -27.28 -6.92 4.43
CA GLY A 168 -27.61 -5.83 3.51
C GLY A 168 -26.93 -4.50 3.81
N LYS A 169 -26.13 -4.38 4.88
CA LYS A 169 -25.41 -3.14 5.20
C LYS A 169 -24.03 -3.11 4.53
N ASN A 170 -23.66 -1.92 4.05
CA ASN A 170 -22.33 -1.66 3.51
C ASN A 170 -21.37 -1.23 4.62
N TYR A 171 -20.21 -1.86 4.65
CA TYR A 171 -19.11 -1.55 5.56
C TYR A 171 -17.91 -1.13 4.71
N THR A 172 -17.31 0.03 4.97
CA THR A 172 -16.14 0.49 4.22
C THR A 172 -14.95 0.72 5.13
N PHE A 173 -13.76 0.36 4.66
CA PHE A 173 -12.53 0.37 5.43
C PHE A 173 -11.43 1.15 4.73
N GLN A 174 -10.60 1.81 5.53
CA GLN A 174 -9.32 2.38 5.09
C GLN A 174 -8.25 2.06 6.13
N GLY A 175 -7.03 1.84 5.65
CA GLY A 175 -5.84 1.68 6.48
C GLY A 175 -4.80 2.77 6.18
N ARG A 176 -3.89 3.01 7.12
CA ARG A 176 -2.65 3.76 6.89
C ARG A 176 -1.50 3.15 7.67
N SER A 177 -0.29 3.27 7.12
CA SER A 177 0.95 2.68 7.63
C SER A 177 1.77 3.69 8.42
N GLN A 178 2.51 3.22 9.43
CA GLN A 178 3.36 4.01 10.32
C GLN A 178 4.69 3.31 10.58
N THR A 179 5.80 4.04 10.44
CA THR A 179 7.10 3.66 11.01
C THR A 179 7.42 4.46 12.28
N SER A 180 6.78 5.61 12.47
CA SER A 180 6.80 6.42 13.69
C SER A 180 5.54 7.30 13.75
N ASN A 181 5.40 8.13 14.80
CA ASN A 181 4.30 9.09 14.91
C ASN A 181 4.29 10.16 13.81
N THR A 182 5.44 10.42 13.17
CA THR A 182 5.58 11.45 12.13
C THR A 182 5.71 10.84 10.73
N ALA A 183 6.22 9.62 10.62
CA ALA A 183 6.33 8.89 9.36
C ALA A 183 5.08 8.03 9.14
N VAL A 184 4.03 8.70 8.64
CA VAL A 184 2.68 8.14 8.46
C VAL A 184 2.24 8.24 7.01
N SER A 185 1.64 7.19 6.44
CA SER A 185 1.09 7.27 5.09
C SER A 185 -0.25 8.04 5.07
N GLY A 186 -0.69 8.45 3.88
CA GLY A 186 -2.10 8.81 3.69
C GLY A 186 -3.02 7.61 3.92
N TRP A 187 -4.31 7.86 4.11
CA TRP A 187 -5.33 6.80 4.15
C TRP A 187 -5.41 6.11 2.78
N SER A 188 -5.56 4.78 2.80
CA SER A 188 -5.74 3.96 1.61
C SER A 188 -6.99 4.34 0.81
N PRO A 189 -7.11 3.91 -0.45
CA PRO A 189 -8.42 3.78 -1.10
C PRO A 189 -9.39 2.94 -0.25
N VAL A 190 -10.67 3.14 -0.48
CA VAL A 190 -11.72 2.42 0.25
C VAL A 190 -11.79 0.97 -0.19
N SER A 191 -12.00 0.08 0.78
CA SER A 191 -12.49 -1.28 0.51
C SER A 191 -13.87 -1.45 1.13
N SER A 192 -14.80 -1.97 0.34
CA SER A 192 -16.20 -2.10 0.73
C SER A 192 -16.60 -3.55 0.82
N PHE A 193 -17.42 -3.88 1.81
CA PHE A 193 -18.06 -5.17 1.97
C PHE A 193 -19.55 -4.95 2.20
N LYS A 194 -20.38 -5.55 1.36
CA LYS A 194 -21.82 -5.64 1.57
C LYS A 194 -22.06 -6.94 2.30
N ALA A 195 -22.36 -6.82 3.59
CA ALA A 195 -22.74 -7.95 4.41
C ALA A 195 -24.18 -8.36 4.15
#